data_AF-D7PRR3-F1
#
_entry.id   AF-D7PRR3-F1
#
_cell.length_a   1.000
_cell.length_b   1.000
_cell.length_c   1.000
_cell.angle_alpha   90.00
_cell.angle_beta   90.00
_cell.angle_gamma   90.00
#
_symmetry.space_group_name_H-M   'P 1'
#
loop_
_entity.id
_entity.type
_entity.pdbx_description
1 polymer ?
#
loop_
_entity_poly.entity_id
_entity_poly.type
_entity_poly.pdbx_seq_one_letter_code
_entity_poly.pdbx_strand_id
1 'polypeptide(L)'
;KKLMGLNAMYLFHKLFFEAKEHNKPFFLFIDETKDYIMHPIMFAYITNALAQARKINGTLCMAFQKISQVKELGIDKAKSLIGNLSQVIIYPTKDTDELIECGVPLSDSEINFLHNTDMRARQVLVKNIVTNASAFIEIDLKKDLQELLYILDSNAGNRKILNDLKKTNQETYKEEYLKTKIKKESENIQYV
;
A
#
# COMPACT_ATOMS: atom_id res chain seq x y z
N LYS A 1 -10.91 -16.64 8.33
CA LYS A 1 -9.83 -16.52 7.30
C LYS A 1 -10.15 -17.26 5.99
N LYS A 2 -10.52 -18.57 5.98
CA LYS A 2 -10.81 -19.33 4.74
C LYS A 2 -11.89 -18.72 3.83
N LEU A 3 -12.98 -18.19 4.40
CA LEU A 3 -14.05 -17.53 3.64
C LEU A 3 -13.61 -16.20 2.99
N MET A 4 -12.76 -15.44 3.66
CA MET A 4 -12.20 -14.18 3.12
C MET A 4 -11.27 -14.44 1.93
N GLY A 5 -10.47 -15.50 1.98
CA GLY A 5 -9.65 -15.94 0.84
C GLY A 5 -10.48 -16.32 -0.38
N LEU A 6 -11.57 -17.07 -0.18
CA LEU A 6 -12.50 -17.44 -1.26
C LEU A 6 -13.21 -16.21 -1.87
N ASN A 7 -13.63 -15.26 -1.02
CA ASN A 7 -14.21 -14.01 -1.50
C ASN A 7 -13.21 -13.20 -2.34
N ALA A 8 -11.96 -13.10 -1.90
CA ALA A 8 -10.92 -12.41 -2.66
C ALA A 8 -10.65 -13.09 -4.01
N MET A 9 -10.56 -14.43 -4.05
CA MET A 9 -10.43 -15.18 -5.30
C MET A 9 -11.59 -14.88 -6.27
N TYR A 10 -12.83 -14.92 -5.77
CA TYR A 10 -14.00 -14.64 -6.59
C TYR A 10 -14.01 -13.21 -7.12
N LEU A 11 -13.70 -12.23 -6.26
CA LEU A 11 -13.62 -10.82 -6.65
C LEU A 11 -12.56 -10.60 -7.72
N PHE A 12 -11.37 -11.20 -7.56
CA PHE A 12 -10.32 -11.08 -8.57
C PHE A 12 -10.75 -11.74 -9.89
N HIS A 13 -11.32 -12.95 -9.84
CA HIS A 13 -11.81 -13.62 -11.04
C HIS A 13 -12.85 -12.80 -11.79
N LYS A 14 -13.84 -12.27 -11.07
CA LYS A 14 -14.89 -11.43 -11.67
C LYS A 14 -14.31 -10.15 -12.25
N LEU A 15 -13.39 -9.49 -11.56
CA LEU A 15 -12.75 -8.26 -12.03
C LEU A 15 -11.98 -8.49 -13.34
N PHE A 16 -11.18 -9.56 -13.41
CA PHE A 16 -10.43 -9.93 -14.61
C PHE A 16 -11.34 -10.34 -15.77
N PHE A 17 -12.43 -11.07 -15.48
CA PHE A 17 -13.42 -11.45 -16.48
C PHE A 17 -14.09 -10.21 -17.09
N GLU A 18 -14.62 -9.32 -16.25
CA GLU A 18 -15.27 -8.07 -16.69
C GLU A 18 -14.30 -7.17 -17.48
N ALA A 19 -13.06 -7.03 -17.01
CA ALA A 19 -12.04 -6.25 -17.69
C ALA A 19 -11.73 -6.79 -19.09
N LYS A 20 -11.63 -8.13 -19.20
CA LYS A 20 -11.32 -8.81 -20.47
C LYS A 20 -12.49 -8.78 -21.46
N GLU A 21 -13.70 -9.12 -21.00
CA GLU A 21 -14.89 -9.19 -21.86
C GLU A 21 -15.38 -7.81 -22.31
N HIS A 22 -15.22 -6.79 -21.47
CA HIS A 22 -15.71 -5.45 -21.75
C HIS A 22 -14.61 -4.42 -22.06
N ASN A 23 -13.35 -4.85 -22.16
CA ASN A 23 -12.17 -4.00 -22.39
C ASN A 23 -12.12 -2.78 -21.45
N LYS A 24 -12.45 -3.00 -20.17
CA LYS A 24 -12.47 -1.94 -19.15
C LYS A 24 -11.17 -1.93 -18.36
N PRO A 25 -10.48 -0.78 -18.24
CA PRO A 25 -9.32 -0.69 -17.37
C PRO A 25 -9.74 -0.87 -15.92
N PHE A 26 -8.84 -1.42 -15.10
CA PHE A 26 -9.07 -1.56 -13.67
C PHE A 26 -7.80 -1.33 -12.86
N PHE A 27 -8.01 -0.99 -11.59
CA PHE A 27 -6.97 -0.91 -10.59
C PHE A 27 -7.33 -1.83 -9.43
N LEU A 28 -6.44 -2.77 -9.11
CA LEU A 28 -6.59 -3.69 -8.00
C LEU A 28 -5.55 -3.38 -6.93
N PHE A 29 -6.00 -2.88 -5.78
CA PHE A 29 -5.17 -2.67 -4.60
C PHE A 29 -5.36 -3.81 -3.60
N ILE A 30 -4.27 -4.48 -3.23
CA ILE A 30 -4.26 -5.56 -2.25
C ILE A 30 -3.56 -5.03 -1.00
N ASP A 31 -4.35 -4.68 0.00
CA ASP A 31 -3.82 -4.37 1.34
C ASP A 31 -3.46 -5.67 2.08
N GLU A 32 -2.52 -5.58 3.03
CA GLU A 32 -2.03 -6.74 3.81
C GLU A 32 -1.64 -7.94 2.95
N THR A 33 -0.87 -7.71 1.87
CA THR A 33 -0.62 -8.71 0.83
C THR A 33 -0.02 -10.01 1.36
N LYS A 34 0.74 -9.96 2.47
CA LYS A 34 1.32 -11.14 3.16
C LYS A 34 0.33 -12.28 3.32
N ASP A 35 -0.87 -12.02 3.85
CA ASP A 35 -1.84 -13.07 4.18
C ASP A 35 -2.31 -13.83 2.93
N TYR A 36 -2.25 -13.19 1.76
CA TYR A 36 -2.59 -13.79 0.47
C TYR A 36 -1.42 -14.56 -0.14
N ILE A 37 -0.22 -13.97 -0.18
CA ILE A 37 0.94 -14.60 -0.83
C ILE A 37 1.47 -15.83 -0.09
N MET A 38 1.22 -15.95 1.21
CA MET A 38 1.61 -17.14 1.98
C MET A 38 0.75 -18.37 1.65
N HIS A 39 -0.42 -18.18 1.06
CA HIS A 39 -1.28 -19.29 0.64
C HIS A 39 -0.93 -19.72 -0.80
N PRO A 40 -0.47 -20.95 -1.05
CA PRO A 40 0.07 -21.36 -2.37
C PRO A 40 -0.85 -21.11 -3.56
N ILE A 41 -2.16 -21.38 -3.41
CA ILE A 41 -3.16 -21.15 -4.47
C ILE A 41 -3.31 -19.65 -4.77
N MET A 42 -3.34 -18.81 -3.73
CA MET A 42 -3.49 -17.36 -3.89
C MET A 42 -2.22 -16.76 -4.49
N PHE A 43 -1.04 -17.23 -4.06
CA PHE A 43 0.22 -16.83 -4.66
C PHE A 43 0.24 -17.07 -6.16
N ALA A 44 -0.06 -18.29 -6.60
CA ALA A 44 -0.11 -18.64 -8.03
C ALA A 44 -1.11 -17.77 -8.80
N TYR A 45 -2.26 -17.48 -8.18
CA TYR A 45 -3.27 -16.62 -8.76
C TYR A 45 -2.78 -15.17 -8.90
N ILE A 46 -2.18 -14.59 -7.86
CA ILE A 46 -1.65 -13.21 -7.86
C ILE A 46 -0.49 -13.08 -8.86
N THR A 47 0.42 -14.04 -8.91
CA THR A 47 1.53 -14.02 -9.88
C THR A 47 1.01 -14.07 -11.32
N ASN A 48 -0.02 -14.87 -11.58
CA ASN A 48 -0.65 -14.93 -12.89
C ASN A 48 -1.42 -13.63 -13.21
N ALA A 49 -2.12 -13.08 -12.22
CA ALA A 49 -2.80 -11.79 -12.32
C ALA A 49 -1.82 -10.66 -12.65
N LEU A 50 -0.65 -10.59 -12.02
CA LEU A 50 0.41 -9.61 -12.33
C LEU A 50 0.88 -9.72 -13.79
N ALA A 51 1.11 -10.95 -14.27
CA ALA A 51 1.55 -11.19 -15.65
C ALA A 51 0.48 -10.86 -16.71
N GLN A 52 -0.79 -11.02 -16.37
CA GLN A 52 -1.92 -10.79 -17.29
C GLN A 52 -2.47 -9.37 -17.25
N ALA A 53 -2.48 -8.71 -16.08
CA ALA A 53 -3.18 -7.44 -15.88
C ALA A 53 -2.78 -6.38 -16.91
N ARG A 54 -1.48 -6.23 -17.18
CA ARG A 54 -0.98 -5.28 -18.20
C ARG A 54 -1.58 -5.52 -19.58
N LYS A 55 -1.85 -6.77 -19.96
CA LYS A 55 -2.40 -7.14 -21.27
C LYS A 55 -3.88 -6.76 -21.42
N ILE A 56 -4.58 -6.55 -20.29
CA ILE A 56 -6.00 -6.22 -20.23
C ILE A 56 -6.25 -4.83 -19.63
N ASN A 57 -5.28 -3.91 -19.75
CA ASN A 57 -5.35 -2.55 -19.21
C ASN A 57 -5.59 -2.48 -17.69
N GLY A 58 -5.15 -3.52 -16.97
CA GLY A 58 -5.19 -3.60 -15.51
C GLY A 58 -3.88 -3.17 -14.86
N THR A 59 -3.99 -2.55 -13.69
CA THR A 59 -2.86 -2.27 -12.80
C THR A 59 -3.10 -2.93 -11.45
N LEU A 60 -2.09 -3.65 -10.95
CA LEU A 60 -2.10 -4.23 -9.61
C LEU A 60 -1.13 -3.45 -8.72
N CYS A 61 -1.58 -3.15 -7.50
CA CYS A 61 -0.76 -2.58 -6.45
C CYS A 61 -0.88 -3.45 -5.20
N MET A 62 0.25 -3.83 -4.63
CA MET A 62 0.34 -4.69 -3.46
C MET A 62 1.05 -3.94 -2.35
N ALA A 63 0.42 -3.87 -1.18
CA ALA A 63 1.01 -3.27 0.01
C ALA A 63 1.60 -4.34 0.93
N PHE A 64 2.86 -4.15 1.30
CA PHE A 64 3.58 -4.93 2.29
C PHE A 64 4.01 -4.02 3.43
N GLN A 65 4.00 -4.54 4.66
CA GLN A 65 4.48 -3.77 5.82
C GLN A 65 6.00 -3.80 5.92
N LYS A 66 6.61 -4.93 5.56
CA LYS A 66 8.06 -5.15 5.57
C LYS A 66 8.46 -6.05 4.41
N ILE A 67 9.65 -5.83 3.88
CA ILE A 67 10.21 -6.67 2.80
C ILE A 67 10.47 -8.11 3.27
N SER A 68 10.76 -8.31 4.56
CA SER A 68 10.91 -9.64 5.16
C SER A 68 9.72 -10.57 4.89
N GLN A 69 8.51 -10.02 4.75
CA GLN A 69 7.30 -10.78 4.41
C GLN A 69 7.37 -11.40 3.01
N VAL A 70 8.08 -10.74 2.07
CA VAL A 70 8.33 -11.26 0.73
C VAL A 70 9.47 -12.26 0.76
N LYS A 71 10.52 -12.00 1.56
CA LYS A 71 11.65 -12.91 1.78
C LYS A 71 11.21 -14.27 2.36
N GLU A 72 10.17 -14.29 3.20
CA GLU A 72 9.55 -15.52 3.75
C GLU A 72 9.06 -16.50 2.65
N LEU A 73 8.80 -16.03 1.43
CA LEU A 73 8.43 -16.90 0.29
C LEU A 73 9.60 -17.74 -0.24
N GLY A 74 10.84 -17.38 0.14
CA GLY A 74 12.07 -17.86 -0.46
C GLY A 74 12.59 -16.90 -1.54
N ILE A 75 13.92 -16.77 -1.63
CA ILE A 75 14.62 -15.77 -2.45
C ILE A 75 14.21 -15.87 -3.93
N ASP A 76 14.09 -17.07 -4.49
CA ASP A 76 13.74 -17.24 -5.91
C ASP A 76 12.33 -16.74 -6.22
N LYS A 77 11.37 -17.03 -5.33
CA LYS A 77 9.99 -16.55 -5.48
C LYS A 77 9.88 -15.05 -5.26
N ALA A 78 10.63 -14.51 -4.30
CA ALA A 78 10.71 -13.07 -4.06
C ALA A 78 11.22 -12.34 -5.30
N LYS A 79 12.36 -12.76 -5.85
CA LYS A 79 12.93 -12.20 -7.08
C LYS A 79 11.98 -12.31 -8.27
N SER A 80 11.31 -13.46 -8.42
CA SER A 80 10.31 -13.65 -9.47
C SER A 80 9.11 -12.71 -9.30
N LEU A 81 8.65 -12.46 -8.06
CA LEU A 81 7.53 -11.56 -7.80
C LEU A 81 7.93 -10.12 -8.11
N ILE A 82 9.05 -9.65 -7.56
CA ILE A 82 9.56 -8.28 -7.76
C ILE A 82 9.92 -8.02 -9.22
N GLY A 83 10.53 -8.98 -9.91
CA GLY A 83 10.88 -8.85 -11.33
C GLY A 83 9.67 -8.71 -12.27
N ASN A 84 8.47 -9.11 -11.82
CA ASN A 84 7.22 -8.89 -12.57
C ASN A 84 6.58 -7.52 -12.28
N LEU A 85 7.11 -6.74 -11.34
CA LEU A 85 6.63 -5.39 -11.04
C LEU A 85 7.31 -4.38 -11.97
N SER A 86 6.55 -3.37 -12.39
CA SER A 86 7.11 -2.23 -13.12
C SER A 86 7.78 -1.23 -12.17
N GLN A 87 7.16 -1.00 -11.02
CA GLN A 87 7.55 0.01 -10.05
C GLN A 87 7.43 -0.55 -8.62
N VAL A 88 8.33 -0.10 -7.76
CA VAL A 88 8.28 -0.34 -6.31
C VAL A 88 8.35 1.01 -5.61
N ILE A 89 7.43 1.22 -4.67
CA ILE A 89 7.40 2.41 -3.81
C ILE A 89 7.90 1.97 -2.44
N ILE A 90 8.98 2.59 -1.97
CA ILE A 90 9.69 2.19 -0.76
C ILE A 90 9.69 3.37 0.21
N TYR A 91 9.09 3.16 1.38
CA TYR A 91 9.19 4.09 2.48
C TYR A 91 10.57 3.99 3.15
N PRO A 92 11.04 5.04 3.86
CA PRO A 92 12.30 5.00 4.58
C PRO A 92 12.38 3.77 5.49
N THR A 93 13.48 3.02 5.36
CA THR A 93 13.70 1.74 6.04
C THR A 93 15.19 1.46 6.13
N LYS A 94 15.59 0.69 7.14
CA LYS A 94 16.96 0.19 7.32
C LYS A 94 17.18 -1.19 6.68
N ASP A 95 16.13 -1.80 6.16
CA ASP A 95 16.15 -3.17 5.63
C ASP A 95 16.59 -3.19 4.14
N THR A 96 17.58 -2.38 3.75
CA THR A 96 18.02 -2.25 2.34
C THR A 96 18.67 -3.51 1.81
N ASP A 97 19.38 -4.26 2.67
CA ASP A 97 20.00 -5.53 2.29
C ASP A 97 18.94 -6.56 1.89
N GLU A 98 17.83 -6.63 2.63
CA GLU A 98 16.71 -7.52 2.31
C GLU A 98 16.00 -7.11 1.01
N LEU A 99 15.92 -5.81 0.73
CA LEU A 99 15.40 -5.29 -0.55
C LEU A 99 16.25 -5.77 -1.72
N ILE A 100 17.58 -5.67 -1.60
CA ILE A 100 18.52 -6.12 -2.61
C ILE A 100 18.44 -7.63 -2.81
N GLU A 101 18.41 -8.41 -1.72
CA GLU A 101 18.26 -9.87 -1.77
C GLU A 101 16.95 -10.30 -2.47
N CYS A 102 15.85 -9.58 -2.22
CA CYS A 102 14.56 -9.80 -2.86
C CYS A 102 14.50 -9.36 -4.34
N GLY A 103 15.55 -8.73 -4.87
CA GLY A 103 15.66 -8.34 -6.28
C GLY A 103 15.30 -6.88 -6.57
N VAL A 104 15.31 -6.00 -5.56
CA VAL A 104 15.22 -4.55 -5.76
C VAL A 104 16.64 -3.99 -5.88
N PRO A 105 17.10 -3.59 -7.08
CA PRO A 105 18.42 -3.00 -7.23
C PRO A 105 18.44 -1.61 -6.58
N LEU A 106 19.35 -1.39 -5.62
CA LEU A 106 19.52 -0.09 -4.96
C LEU A 106 20.93 0.45 -5.19
N SER A 107 21.05 1.75 -5.45
CA SER A 107 22.32 2.48 -5.47
C SER A 107 22.68 3.02 -4.09
N ASP A 108 23.95 3.41 -3.89
CA ASP A 108 24.41 3.99 -2.61
C ASP A 108 23.62 5.24 -2.21
N SER A 109 23.23 6.08 -3.18
CA SER A 109 22.40 7.26 -2.92
C SER A 109 20.99 6.88 -2.47
N GLU A 110 20.42 5.80 -3.03
CA GLU A 110 19.08 5.30 -2.66
C GLU A 110 19.11 4.69 -1.26
N ILE A 111 20.14 3.92 -0.93
CA ILE A 111 20.37 3.36 0.41
C ILE A 111 20.52 4.49 1.43
N ASN A 112 21.36 5.49 1.13
CA ASN A 112 21.56 6.64 2.01
C ASN A 112 20.26 7.43 2.25
N PHE A 113 19.43 7.60 1.23
CA PHE A 113 18.10 8.19 1.37
C PHE A 113 17.20 7.35 2.28
N LEU A 114 17.08 6.04 2.03
CA LEU A 114 16.21 5.15 2.81
C LEU A 114 16.60 5.08 4.29
N HIS A 115 17.90 5.14 4.60
CA HIS A 115 18.42 5.05 5.97
C HIS A 115 18.27 6.34 6.79
N ASN A 116 18.45 7.49 6.14
CA ASN A 116 18.56 8.78 6.85
C ASN A 116 17.29 9.63 6.79
N THR A 117 16.32 9.26 5.96
CA THR A 117 15.05 9.99 5.87
C THR A 117 14.12 9.57 7.01
N ASP A 118 13.54 10.56 7.70
CA ASP A 118 12.56 10.28 8.76
C ASP A 118 11.26 9.72 8.15
N MET A 119 10.70 8.67 8.75
CA MET A 119 9.42 8.08 8.29
C MET A 119 8.26 9.09 8.28
N ARG A 120 8.32 10.13 9.11
CA ARG A 120 7.32 11.21 9.21
C ARG A 120 7.54 12.31 8.17
N ALA A 121 8.67 12.32 7.46
CA ALA A 121 8.95 13.29 6.41
C ALA A 121 8.02 13.12 5.18
N ARG A 122 7.23 12.04 5.12
CA ARG A 122 6.32 11.72 4.01
C ARG A 122 7.02 11.60 2.67
N GLN A 123 8.31 11.28 2.69
CA GLN A 123 9.10 11.07 1.48
C GLN A 123 9.21 9.57 1.20
N VAL A 124 9.21 9.21 -0.08
CA VAL A 124 9.39 7.82 -0.53
C VAL A 124 10.37 7.75 -1.70
N LEU A 125 10.99 6.59 -1.85
CA LEU A 125 11.70 6.22 -3.07
C LEU A 125 10.73 5.51 -4.01
N VAL A 126 10.57 6.04 -5.22
CA VAL A 126 9.92 5.33 -6.32
C VAL A 126 10.99 4.79 -7.24
N LYS A 127 11.08 3.47 -7.34
CA LYS A 127 12.04 2.77 -8.17
C LYS A 127 11.33 2.10 -9.34
N ASN A 128 11.79 2.35 -10.56
CA ASN A 128 11.39 1.61 -11.75
C ASN A 128 12.30 0.38 -11.89
N ILE A 129 11.73 -0.81 -11.79
CA ILE A 129 12.48 -2.08 -11.85
C ILE A 129 12.97 -2.36 -13.26
N VAL A 130 12.25 -1.90 -14.29
CA VAL A 130 12.57 -2.16 -15.70
C VAL A 130 13.71 -1.27 -16.19
N THR A 131 13.65 0.02 -15.89
CA THR A 131 14.64 1.01 -16.37
C THR A 131 15.74 1.29 -15.36
N ASN A 132 15.61 0.79 -14.13
CA ASN A 132 16.46 1.10 -12.98
C ASN A 132 16.47 2.59 -12.57
N ALA A 133 15.61 3.41 -13.17
CA ALA A 133 15.45 4.82 -12.81
C ALA A 133 14.74 4.97 -11.46
N SER A 134 15.04 6.03 -10.75
CA SER A 134 14.44 6.34 -9.46
C SER A 134 14.09 7.81 -9.29
N ALA A 135 13.16 8.07 -8.39
CA ALA A 135 12.81 9.39 -7.93
C ALA A 135 12.56 9.37 -6.43
N PHE A 136 13.01 10.40 -5.73
CA PHE A 136 12.60 10.69 -4.36
C PHE A 136 11.39 11.63 -4.43
N ILE A 137 10.27 11.22 -3.85
CA ILE A 137 8.99 11.94 -3.95
C ILE A 137 8.51 12.28 -2.56
N GLU A 138 8.16 13.56 -2.36
CA GLU A 138 7.42 14.01 -1.18
C GLU A 138 5.92 13.81 -1.41
N ILE A 139 5.27 13.07 -0.53
CA ILE A 139 3.84 12.76 -0.54
C ILE A 139 3.18 13.53 0.61
N ASP A 140 3.21 14.86 0.55
CA ASP A 140 2.40 15.66 1.46
C ASP A 140 1.07 16.08 0.84
N LEU A 141 0.02 15.33 1.19
CA LEU A 141 -1.35 15.61 0.76
C LEU A 141 -2.08 16.60 1.67
N LYS A 142 -1.43 17.14 2.73
CA LYS A 142 -2.08 18.06 3.68
C LYS A 142 -2.63 19.30 2.99
N LYS A 143 -1.89 19.86 2.04
CA LYS A 143 -2.28 21.08 1.34
C LYS A 143 -3.60 20.91 0.57
N ASP A 144 -3.74 19.78 -0.13
CA ASP A 144 -4.84 19.55 -1.05
C ASP A 144 -6.05 18.86 -0.39
N LEU A 145 -5.80 17.89 0.50
CA LEU A 145 -6.87 17.12 1.16
C LEU A 145 -7.29 17.71 2.51
N GLN A 146 -6.42 18.47 3.17
CA GLN A 146 -6.69 19.12 4.46
C GLN A 146 -7.35 18.14 5.45
N GLU A 147 -8.56 18.45 5.89
CA GLU A 147 -9.34 17.64 6.84
C GLU A 147 -9.80 16.29 6.30
N LEU A 148 -9.96 16.15 4.98
CA LEU A 148 -10.41 14.90 4.36
C LEU A 148 -9.39 13.77 4.51
N LEU A 149 -8.13 14.09 4.81
CA LEU A 149 -7.09 13.10 5.10
C LEU A 149 -7.46 12.18 6.27
N TYR A 150 -8.27 12.67 7.22
CA TYR A 150 -8.61 11.93 8.44
C TYR A 150 -9.85 11.03 8.30
N ILE A 151 -10.57 11.10 7.18
CA ILE A 151 -11.90 10.49 7.02
C ILE A 151 -11.88 8.95 7.07
N LEU A 152 -10.70 8.33 6.95
CA LEU A 152 -10.48 6.88 6.94
C LEU A 152 -9.42 6.40 7.94
N ASP A 153 -9.18 7.16 9.02
CA ASP A 153 -8.25 6.77 10.07
C ASP A 153 -8.75 5.51 10.83
N SER A 154 -8.11 4.38 10.56
CA SER A 154 -8.51 3.05 11.05
C SER A 154 -8.05 2.74 12.47
N ASN A 155 -7.35 3.66 13.14
CA ASN A 155 -6.89 3.47 14.51
C ASN A 155 -8.07 3.23 15.47
N ALA A 156 -7.92 2.26 16.37
CA ALA A 156 -8.97 1.85 17.30
C ALA A 156 -9.53 2.99 18.15
N GLY A 157 -8.69 3.94 18.59
CA GLY A 157 -9.14 5.12 19.34
C GLY A 157 -10.01 6.04 18.49
N ASN A 158 -9.69 6.20 17.22
CA ASN A 158 -10.45 7.04 16.29
C ASN A 158 -11.77 6.39 15.90
N ARG A 159 -11.79 5.07 15.73
CA ARG A 159 -13.03 4.30 15.54
C ARG A 159 -13.97 4.45 16.74
N LYS A 160 -13.44 4.46 17.97
CA LYS A 160 -14.24 4.67 19.18
C LYS A 160 -14.89 6.06 19.17
N ILE A 161 -14.09 7.11 18.94
CA ILE A 161 -14.61 8.49 18.84
C ILE A 161 -15.69 8.60 17.77
N LEU A 162 -15.46 8.06 16.58
CA LEU A 162 -16.42 8.08 15.49
C LEU A 162 -17.72 7.33 15.84
N ASN A 163 -17.61 6.16 16.50
CA ASN A 163 -18.76 5.37 16.92
C ASN A 163 -19.56 6.05 18.05
N ASP A 164 -18.89 6.74 18.95
CA ASP A 164 -19.54 7.50 20.02
C ASP A 164 -20.30 8.71 19.44
N LEU A 165 -19.68 9.45 18.51
CA LEU A 165 -20.33 10.54 17.76
C LEU A 165 -21.53 10.05 16.94
N LYS A 166 -21.43 8.88 16.29
CA LYS A 166 -22.56 8.27 15.57
C LYS A 166 -23.78 8.02 16.46
N LYS A 167 -23.58 7.72 17.75
CA LYS A 167 -24.68 7.52 18.70
C LYS A 167 -25.32 8.82 19.14
N THR A 168 -24.56 9.92 19.15
CA THR A 168 -25.03 11.23 19.63
C THR A 168 -25.58 12.11 18.52
N ASN A 169 -25.01 12.04 17.30
CA ASN A 169 -25.41 12.86 16.15
C ASN A 169 -25.35 12.07 14.83
N GLN A 170 -26.45 11.43 14.44
CA GLN A 170 -26.47 10.56 13.25
C GLN A 170 -26.24 11.29 11.91
N GLU A 171 -26.55 12.59 11.83
CA GLU A 171 -26.41 13.36 10.58
C GLU A 171 -25.03 14.02 10.45
N THR A 172 -24.46 14.55 11.54
CA THR A 172 -23.24 15.39 11.52
C THR A 172 -21.99 14.73 12.09
N TYR A 173 -22.05 13.48 12.56
CA TYR A 173 -20.91 12.81 13.23
C TYR A 173 -19.60 12.84 12.44
N LYS A 174 -19.65 12.82 11.10
CA LYS A 174 -18.46 12.86 10.25
C LYS A 174 -17.76 14.21 10.33
N GLU A 175 -18.54 15.29 10.23
CA GLU A 175 -18.04 16.67 10.28
C GLU A 175 -17.49 16.99 11.68
N GLU A 176 -18.18 16.55 12.73
CA GLU A 176 -17.73 16.70 14.12
C GLU A 176 -16.44 15.91 14.41
N TYR A 177 -16.33 14.72 13.84
CA TYR A 177 -15.11 13.93 13.93
C TYR A 177 -13.91 14.65 13.29
N LEU A 178 -14.09 15.22 12.10
CA LEU A 178 -13.04 15.99 11.41
C LEU A 178 -12.62 17.23 12.21
N LYS A 179 -13.58 18.00 12.74
CA LYS A 179 -13.30 19.15 13.62
C LYS A 179 -12.50 18.75 14.87
N THR A 180 -12.85 17.62 15.48
CA THR A 180 -12.16 17.10 16.67
C THR A 180 -10.70 16.75 16.37
N LYS A 181 -10.42 16.24 15.17
CA LYS A 181 -9.07 15.89 14.72
C LYS A 181 -8.20 17.11 14.48
N ILE A 182 -8.74 18.12 13.80
CA ILE A 182 -8.05 19.40 13.55
C ILE A 182 -7.62 20.06 14.86
N LYS A 183 -8.53 20.09 15.85
CA LYS A 183 -8.24 20.69 17.16
C LYS A 183 -7.06 20.00 17.87
N LYS A 184 -7.04 18.66 17.90
CA LYS A 184 -5.96 17.89 18.55
C LYS A 184 -4.60 18.05 17.89
N GLU A 185 -4.55 18.17 16.56
CA GLU A 185 -3.27 18.46 15.88
C GLU A 185 -2.79 19.88 16.15
N SER A 186 -3.71 20.84 16.18
CA SER A 186 -3.38 22.23 16.52
C SER A 186 -2.74 22.34 17.91
N GLU A 187 -3.20 21.53 18.86
CA GLU A 187 -2.67 21.43 20.22
C GLU A 187 -1.32 20.69 20.28
N ASN A 188 -1.10 19.68 19.43
CA ASN A 188 0.17 18.94 19.36
C ASN A 188 1.30 19.70 18.64
N ILE A 189 0.98 20.70 17.82
CA ILE A 189 1.98 21.56 17.16
C ILE A 189 2.63 22.55 18.15
N GLN A 190 2.05 22.79 19.33
CA GLN A 190 2.63 23.70 20.33
C GLN A 190 3.83 23.13 21.11
N TYR A 191 4.22 21.87 20.88
CA TYR A 191 5.39 21.26 21.53
C TYR A 191 6.26 20.49 20.52
N VAL A 192 6.94 21.23 19.62
CA VAL A 192 8.19 20.82 18.98
C VAL A 192 9.08 22.05 18.82
#